data_AF-A0A6N3F4E8-F1
#
_entry.id   AF-A0A6N3F4E8-F1
#
_cell.length_a   1.000
_cell.length_b   1.000
_cell.length_c   1.000
_cell.angle_alpha   90.00
_cell.angle_beta   90.00
_cell.angle_gamma   90.00
#
_symmetry.space_group_name_H-M   'P 1'
#
loop_
_entity.id
_entity.type
_entity.pdbx_description
1 polymer ?
#
loop_
_entity_poly.entity_id
_entity_poly.type
_entity_poly.pdbx_seq_one_letter_code
_entity_poly.pdbx_strand_id
1 'polypeptide(L)'
;MSKTNETMQPEAVETGTLKLDVTVRPIAPKENLIGFANVTFNDSFVVEGFRICTGDKGIYINMPSAKDSQGNWRDTFKPITAEARRQLTEAIAEGYGIAMEKMQATLDASRNATEKPSLTGALKEKAEQVKAQPAKSAGKNEQSL
;
A
#
# COMPACT_ATOMS: atom_id res chain seq x y z
N MET A 1 -13.56 66.69 20.40
CA MET A 1 -12.27 65.98 20.52
C MET A 1 -12.55 64.50 20.35
N SER A 2 -12.16 63.96 19.21
CA SER A 2 -12.32 62.56 18.82
C SER A 2 -11.26 61.70 19.52
N LYS A 3 -11.68 60.65 20.22
CA LYS A 3 -10.87 59.46 20.54
C LYS A 3 -11.83 58.27 20.54
N THR A 4 -12.05 57.70 19.36
CA THR A 4 -11.39 56.47 18.87
C THR A 4 -11.86 55.25 19.67
N ASN A 5 -12.88 54.63 19.09
CA ASN A 5 -13.27 53.25 19.32
C ASN A 5 -12.35 52.38 18.44
N GLU A 6 -11.48 51.59 19.05
CA GLU A 6 -10.75 50.53 18.36
C GLU A 6 -11.05 49.19 19.04
N THR A 7 -11.85 48.44 18.31
CA THR A 7 -12.22 47.05 18.45
C THR A 7 -10.97 46.15 18.50
N MET A 8 -10.88 45.29 19.51
CA MET A 8 -10.17 44.00 19.38
C MET A 8 -11.08 42.93 19.97
N GLN A 9 -11.98 42.44 19.12
CA GLN A 9 -12.56 41.12 19.31
C GLN A 9 -11.38 40.12 19.21
N PRO A 10 -11.30 39.09 20.06
CA PRO A 10 -10.43 37.98 19.76
C PRO A 10 -11.02 37.33 18.50
N GLU A 11 -10.40 37.60 17.36
CA GLU A 11 -10.64 36.87 16.14
C GLU A 11 -10.40 35.40 16.50
N ALA A 12 -11.48 34.63 16.54
CA ALA A 12 -11.39 33.19 16.63
C ALA A 12 -10.45 32.80 15.48
N VAL A 13 -9.26 32.32 15.83
CA VAL A 13 -8.40 31.64 14.87
C VAL A 13 -9.29 30.54 14.35
N GLU A 14 -9.79 30.71 13.13
CA GLU A 14 -10.52 29.66 12.46
C GLU A 14 -9.54 28.49 12.43
N THR A 15 -9.74 27.54 13.34
CA THR A 15 -9.11 26.23 13.33
C THR A 15 -9.68 25.55 12.10
N GLY A 16 -9.19 25.98 10.94
CA GLY A 16 -9.54 25.46 9.64
C GLY A 16 -9.38 23.98 9.75
N THR A 17 -10.49 23.26 9.58
CA THR A 17 -10.54 21.82 9.69
C THR A 17 -9.51 21.28 8.70
N LEU A 18 -8.37 20.83 9.21
CA LEU A 18 -7.29 20.31 8.37
C LEU A 18 -7.84 19.02 7.76
N LYS A 19 -8.14 19.05 6.46
CA LYS A 19 -8.62 17.86 5.77
C LYS A 19 -7.43 16.92 5.64
N LEU A 20 -7.50 15.78 6.31
CA LEU A 20 -6.46 14.76 6.34
C LEU A 20 -6.99 13.54 5.60
N ASP A 21 -6.43 13.25 4.43
CA ASP A 21 -6.68 11.99 3.75
C ASP A 21 -5.49 11.05 3.99
N VAL A 22 -5.77 9.82 4.39
CA VAL A 22 -4.73 8.84 4.73
C VAL A 22 -4.86 7.66 3.80
N THR A 23 -3.78 7.38 3.07
CA THR A 23 -3.63 6.16 2.29
C THR A 23 -2.63 5.25 2.97
N VAL A 24 -3.08 4.05 3.34
CA VAL A 24 -2.23 3.06 4.02
C VAL A 24 -1.95 1.88 3.11
N ARG A 25 -0.67 1.48 3.07
CA ARG A 25 -0.17 0.31 2.38
C ARG A 25 0.34 -0.70 3.42
N PRO A 26 -0.49 -1.67 3.83
CA PRO A 26 -0.03 -2.75 4.70
C PRO A 26 1.00 -3.61 3.97
N ILE A 27 1.98 -4.12 4.71
CA ILE A 27 3.01 -5.04 4.21
C ILE A 27 3.05 -6.29 5.10
N ALA A 28 3.72 -7.34 4.62
CA ALA A 28 4.02 -8.46 5.51
C ALA A 28 4.86 -7.94 6.70
N PRO A 29 4.47 -8.26 7.94
CA PRO A 29 5.15 -7.76 9.13
C PRO A 29 6.62 -8.17 9.09
N LYS A 30 7.50 -7.17 9.11
CA LYS A 30 8.95 -7.34 9.09
C LYS A 30 9.52 -6.72 10.36
N GLU A 31 9.89 -7.58 11.31
CA GLU A 31 10.26 -7.20 12.67
C GLU A 31 9.17 -6.34 13.30
N ASN A 32 9.43 -5.03 13.43
CA ASN A 32 8.50 -4.08 14.00
C ASN A 32 7.68 -3.35 12.94
N LEU A 33 8.04 -3.38 11.66
CA LEU A 33 7.35 -2.63 10.60
C LEU A 33 6.21 -3.46 10.00
N ILE A 34 4.99 -2.92 10.04
CA ILE A 34 3.77 -3.60 9.55
C ILE A 34 3.13 -2.89 8.35
N GLY A 35 3.52 -1.65 8.07
CA GLY A 35 2.94 -0.89 6.97
C GLY A 35 3.63 0.43 6.70
N PHE A 36 3.28 1.02 5.58
CA PHE A 36 3.59 2.41 5.26
C PHE A 36 2.30 3.20 5.11
N ALA A 37 2.31 4.45 5.55
CA ALA A 37 1.22 5.39 5.33
C ALA A 37 1.71 6.63 4.59
N ASN A 38 0.80 7.18 3.79
CA ASN A 38 0.93 8.45 3.12
C ASN A 38 -0.24 9.31 3.60
N VAL A 39 0.04 10.57 3.94
CA VAL A 39 -0.97 11.51 4.43
C VAL A 39 -1.02 12.72 3.53
N THR A 40 -2.21 13.02 3.03
CA THR A 40 -2.51 14.18 2.21
C THR A 40 -3.18 15.24 3.07
N PHE A 41 -2.55 16.40 3.18
CA PHE A 41 -3.01 17.57 3.92
C PHE A 41 -3.71 18.54 2.95
N ASN A 42 -4.97 18.86 3.23
CA ASN A 42 -5.81 19.81 2.49
C ASN A 42 -5.83 19.58 0.97
N ASP A 43 -5.77 18.31 0.54
CA ASP A 43 -5.66 17.89 -0.88
C ASP A 43 -4.52 18.59 -1.67
N SER A 44 -3.61 19.27 -0.97
CA SER A 44 -2.61 20.17 -1.57
C SER A 44 -1.19 19.66 -1.35
N PHE A 45 -0.97 18.94 -0.26
CA PHE A 45 0.35 18.42 0.12
C PHE A 45 0.25 16.97 0.49
N VAL A 46 1.05 16.11 -0.13
CA VAL A 46 1.21 14.73 0.32
C VAL A 46 2.55 14.59 1.05
N VAL A 47 2.51 13.93 2.20
CA VAL A 47 3.70 13.53 2.94
C VAL A 47 3.74 12.01 2.94
N GLU A 48 4.78 11.49 2.31
CA GLU A 48 5.04 10.06 2.22
C GLU A 48 6.07 9.63 3.26
N GLY A 49 6.09 8.33 3.56
CA GLY A 49 7.12 7.71 4.39
C GLY A 49 6.77 7.61 5.87
N PHE A 50 5.50 7.76 6.25
CA PHE A 50 5.07 7.33 7.58
C PHE A 50 5.24 5.82 7.68
N ARG A 51 5.88 5.37 8.75
CA ARG A 51 6.13 3.95 9.01
C ARG A 51 5.21 3.51 10.13
N ILE A 52 4.35 2.55 9.84
CA ILE A 52 3.47 1.95 10.83
C ILE A 52 4.22 0.78 11.42
N CYS A 53 4.49 0.85 12.72
CA CYS A 53 5.20 -0.18 13.45
C CYS A 53 4.32 -0.78 14.54
N THR A 54 4.59 -2.03 14.91
CA THR A 54 4.01 -2.71 16.07
C THR A 54 5.07 -2.91 17.14
N GLY A 55 4.65 -2.90 18.41
CA GLY A 55 5.49 -3.22 19.56
C GLY A 55 4.63 -3.77 20.71
N ASP A 56 5.23 -4.01 21.87
CA ASP A 56 4.57 -4.66 23.00
C ASP A 56 3.34 -3.91 23.53
N LYS A 57 3.31 -2.58 23.34
CA LYS A 57 2.21 -1.70 23.77
C LYS A 57 1.18 -1.43 22.65
N GLY A 58 1.30 -2.10 21.51
CA GLY A 58 0.44 -1.93 20.34
C GLY A 58 1.12 -1.19 19.20
N ILE A 59 0.30 -0.70 18.27
CA ILE A 59 0.74 -0.05 17.03
C ILE A 59 1.17 1.39 17.33
N TYR A 60 2.31 1.80 16.75
CA TYR A 60 2.83 3.16 16.81
C TYR A 60 3.31 3.62 15.44
N ILE A 61 3.33 4.94 15.24
CA ILE A 61 3.68 5.54 13.96
C ILE A 61 5.02 6.25 14.09
N ASN A 62 5.95 5.86 13.24
CA ASN A 62 7.22 6.54 13.04
C ASN A 62 7.05 7.64 12.00
N MET A 63 7.56 8.83 12.33
CA MET A 63 7.58 9.97 11.43
C MET A 63 8.45 9.67 10.20
N PRO A 64 8.16 10.32 9.06
CA PRO A 64 8.98 10.16 7.86
C PRO A 64 10.35 10.76 8.11
N SER A 65 11.38 9.96 7.85
CA SER A 65 12.77 10.35 8.04
C SER A 65 13.54 10.16 6.73
N ALA A 66 14.31 11.16 6.35
CA ALA A 66 15.24 11.09 5.23
C ALA A 66 16.68 10.97 5.75
N LYS A 67 17.52 10.26 4.99
CA LYS A 67 18.96 10.17 5.26
C LYS A 67 19.65 11.38 4.62
N ASP A 68 20.45 12.10 5.40
CA ASP A 68 21.25 13.21 4.90
C ASP A 68 22.47 12.71 4.10
N SER A 69 23.19 13.62 3.45
CA SER A 69 24.41 13.32 2.67
C SER A 69 25.55 12.74 3.52
N GLN A 70 25.50 12.92 4.85
CA GLN A 70 26.47 12.41 5.81
C GLN A 70 26.04 11.06 6.40
N GLY A 71 24.85 10.59 6.02
CA GLY A 71 24.29 9.32 6.44
C GLY A 71 23.49 9.34 7.74
N ASN A 72 23.23 10.51 8.32
CA ASN A 72 22.38 10.65 9.50
C ASN A 72 20.90 10.69 9.10
N TRP A 73 20.06 10.08 9.91
CA TRP A 73 18.60 10.16 9.74
C TRP A 73 18.07 11.45 10.37
N ARG A 74 17.25 12.18 9.61
CA ARG A 74 16.53 13.35 10.11
C ARG A 74 15.06 13.22 9.78
N ASP A 75 14.22 13.55 10.74
CA ASP A 75 12.77 13.61 10.53
C ASP A 75 12.47 14.76 9.55
N THR A 76 11.87 14.41 8.42
CA THR A 76 11.49 15.37 7.38
C THR A 76 10.21 16.10 7.76
N PHE A 77 9.33 15.43 8.51
CA PHE A 77 8.07 15.99 8.96
C PHE A 77 7.86 15.71 10.45
N LYS A 78 7.58 16.77 11.21
CA LYS A 78 7.19 16.67 12.61
C LYS A 78 6.03 17.63 12.92
N PRO A 79 4.94 17.16 13.53
CA PRO A 79 3.91 18.05 14.05
C PRO A 79 4.48 18.92 15.18
N ILE A 80 4.17 20.22 15.15
CA ILE A 80 4.63 21.19 16.15
C ILE A 80 3.76 21.12 17.41
N THR A 81 2.44 20.94 17.23
CA THR A 81 1.47 20.87 18.32
C THR A 81 1.15 19.43 18.70
N ALA A 82 0.87 19.21 19.99
CA ALA A 82 0.45 17.90 20.48
C ALA A 82 -0.90 17.45 19.87
N GLU A 83 -1.78 18.41 19.61
CA GLU A 83 -3.08 18.15 18.98
C GLU A 83 -2.92 17.63 17.54
N ALA A 84 -2.09 18.29 16.71
CA ALA A 84 -1.81 17.82 15.35
C ALA A 84 -1.14 16.45 15.35
N ARG A 85 -0.25 16.17 16.32
CA ARG A 85 0.33 14.84 16.49
C ARG A 85 -0.74 13.80 16.76
N ARG A 86 -1.69 14.09 17.67
CA ARG A 86 -2.77 13.18 18.01
C ARG A 86 -3.67 12.92 16.79
N GLN A 87 -4.15 13.98 16.13
CA GLN A 87 -5.01 13.88 14.95
C GLN A 87 -4.34 13.04 13.84
N LEU A 88 -3.06 13.27 13.57
CA LEU A 88 -2.29 12.51 12.57
C LEU A 88 -2.14 11.04 12.97
N THR A 89 -1.81 10.77 14.23
CA THR A 89 -1.64 9.41 14.75
C THR A 89 -2.95 8.63 14.67
N GLU A 90 -4.05 9.26 15.05
CA GLU A 90 -5.40 8.71 15.03
C GLU A 90 -5.87 8.42 13.59
N ALA A 91 -5.73 9.40 12.68
CA ALA A 91 -6.10 9.23 11.27
C ALA A 91 -5.31 8.11 10.58
N ILE A 92 -4.01 7.98 10.87
CA ILE A 92 -3.19 6.89 10.32
C ILE A 92 -3.59 5.53 10.92
N ALA A 93 -3.83 5.47 12.23
CA ALA A 93 -4.25 4.23 12.89
C ALA A 93 -5.61 3.73 12.36
N GLU A 94 -6.56 4.65 12.16
CA GLU A 94 -7.86 4.35 11.55
C GLU A 94 -7.70 3.86 10.11
N GLY A 95 -6.92 4.57 9.30
CA GLY A 95 -6.61 4.17 7.92
C GLY A 95 -5.96 2.78 7.84
N TYR A 96 -5.14 2.41 8.82
CA TYR A 96 -4.54 1.08 8.90
C TYR A 96 -5.57 0.00 9.20
N GLY A 97 -6.51 0.24 10.12
CA GLY A 97 -7.60 -0.69 10.41
C GLY A 97 -8.45 -0.99 9.16
N ILE A 98 -8.82 0.05 8.42
CA ILE A 98 -9.57 -0.07 7.16
C ILE A 98 -8.75 -0.82 6.10
N ALA A 99 -7.45 -0.51 5.98
CA ALA A 99 -6.58 -1.17 5.00
C ALA A 99 -6.34 -2.65 5.34
N MET A 100 -6.26 -3.00 6.62
CA MET A 100 -6.18 -4.40 7.08
C MET A 100 -7.44 -5.18 6.71
N GLU A 101 -8.62 -4.61 6.92
CA GLU A 101 -9.88 -5.25 6.53
C GLU A 101 -9.95 -5.49 5.01
N LYS A 102 -9.58 -4.48 4.21
CA LYS A 102 -9.51 -4.60 2.74
C LYS A 102 -8.47 -5.64 2.29
N MET A 103 -7.31 -5.70 2.95
CA MET A 103 -6.28 -6.69 2.65
C MET A 103 -6.76 -8.11 2.98
N GLN A 104 -7.44 -8.30 4.11
CA GLN A 104 -8.01 -9.58 4.50
C GLN A 104 -9.06 -10.04 3.49
N ALA A 105 -9.98 -9.16 3.11
CA ALA A 105 -10.97 -9.45 2.06
C ALA A 105 -10.33 -9.83 0.71
N THR A 106 -9.21 -9.20 0.36
CA THR A 106 -8.47 -9.51 -0.88
C THR A 106 -7.72 -10.84 -0.77
N LEU A 107 -7.14 -11.15 0.40
CA LEU A 107 -6.48 -12.44 0.67
C LEU A 107 -7.50 -13.59 0.63
N ASP A 108 -8.69 -13.39 1.18
CA ASP A 108 -9.78 -14.38 1.13
C ASP A 108 -10.35 -14.53 -0.29
N ALA A 109 -10.46 -13.46 -1.06
CA ALA A 109 -10.81 -13.53 -2.49
C ALA A 109 -9.75 -14.26 -3.33
N SER A 110 -8.46 -14.07 -3.02
CA SER A 110 -7.36 -14.76 -3.69
C SER A 110 -7.23 -16.23 -3.25
N ARG A 111 -7.62 -16.58 -2.02
CA ARG A 111 -7.78 -17.98 -1.58
C ARG A 111 -8.92 -18.67 -2.32
N ASN A 112 -10.07 -18.01 -2.50
CA ASN A 112 -11.20 -18.54 -3.27
C ASN A 112 -10.92 -18.72 -4.78
N ALA A 113 -9.89 -18.07 -5.33
CA ALA A 113 -9.46 -18.26 -6.72
C ALA A 113 -8.54 -19.49 -6.91
N THR A 114 -8.10 -20.14 -5.84
CA THR A 114 -7.22 -21.33 -5.90
C THR A 114 -8.02 -22.66 -5.97
N GLU A 115 -9.35 -22.61 -5.89
CA GLU A 115 -10.24 -23.78 -6.08
C GLU A 115 -10.77 -23.93 -7.51
N LYS A 116 -9.98 -23.57 -8.54
CA LYS A 116 -10.20 -24.07 -9.89
C LYS A 116 -9.08 -25.07 -10.22
N PRO A 117 -9.40 -26.37 -10.39
CA PRO A 117 -8.41 -27.41 -10.54
C PRO A 117 -7.51 -27.12 -11.73
N SER A 118 -6.20 -27.08 -11.47
CA SER A 118 -5.16 -26.95 -12.47
C SER A 118 -5.38 -27.96 -13.60
N LEU A 119 -5.46 -27.45 -14.83
CA LEU A 119 -5.52 -28.19 -16.10
C LEU A 119 -4.22 -28.98 -16.41
N THR A 120 -3.39 -29.28 -15.42
CA THR A 120 -2.14 -30.04 -15.56
C THR A 120 -2.37 -31.52 -15.91
N GLY A 121 -3.61 -32.02 -15.82
CA GLY A 121 -3.96 -33.39 -16.27
C GLY A 121 -4.25 -33.53 -17.77
N ALA A 122 -4.69 -32.46 -18.46
CA ALA A 122 -5.21 -32.57 -19.82
C ALA A 122 -4.13 -32.58 -20.93
N LEU A 123 -2.89 -32.22 -20.60
CA LEU A 123 -1.78 -32.18 -21.57
C LEU A 123 -1.02 -33.50 -21.68
N LYS A 124 -1.19 -34.43 -20.72
CA LYS A 124 -0.46 -35.71 -20.74
C LYS A 124 -1.16 -36.79 -21.56
N GLU A 125 -2.47 -36.70 -21.78
CA GLU A 125 -3.23 -37.72 -22.51
C GLU A 125 -3.14 -37.58 -24.04
N LYS A 126 -2.82 -36.38 -24.56
CA LYS A 126 -2.71 -36.13 -26.02
C LYS A 126 -1.34 -36.50 -26.62
N ALA A 127 -0.31 -36.76 -25.80
CA ALA A 127 1.03 -37.10 -26.28
C ALA A 127 1.21 -38.59 -26.61
N GLU A 128 0.34 -39.47 -26.10
CA GLU A 128 0.51 -40.92 -26.27
C GLU A 128 -0.25 -41.51 -27.47
N GLN A 129 -1.22 -40.79 -28.03
CA GLN A 129 -1.99 -41.26 -29.21
C GLN A 129 -1.33 -40.96 -30.57
N VAL A 130 -0.18 -40.27 -30.63
CA VAL A 130 0.49 -39.96 -31.92
C VAL A 130 1.45 -41.09 -32.37
N LYS A 131 1.71 -42.11 -31.54
CA LYS A 131 2.69 -43.17 -31.88
C LYS A 131 2.10 -44.45 -32.47
N ALA A 132 0.79 -44.53 -32.68
CA ALA A 132 0.14 -45.71 -33.23
C ALA A 132 -0.93 -45.36 -34.26
N GLN A 133 -0.51 -45.03 -35.49
CA GLN A 133 -1.13 -45.60 -36.69
C GLN A 133 -0.25 -45.44 -37.94
N PRO A 134 -0.31 -46.41 -38.87
CA PRO A 134 0.64 -46.58 -39.97
C PRO A 134 0.18 -45.85 -41.23
N ALA A 135 1.12 -45.38 -42.05
CA ALA A 135 0.83 -44.97 -43.43
C ALA A 135 1.82 -45.65 -44.38
N LYS A 136 1.36 -46.70 -45.04
CA LYS A 136 1.96 -47.24 -46.27
C LYS A 136 1.53 -46.38 -47.47
N SER A 137 2.34 -46.48 -48.53
CA SER A 137 2.13 -46.09 -49.94
C SER A 137 2.46 -44.63 -50.30
N ALA A 138 3.09 -44.29 -51.44
CA ALA A 138 3.78 -45.02 -52.50
C ALA A 138 4.43 -43.98 -53.45
N GLY A 139 5.53 -44.34 -54.14
CA GLY A 139 5.80 -43.86 -55.52
C GLY A 139 7.07 -43.04 -55.78
N LYS A 140 8.05 -43.70 -56.45
CA LYS A 140 8.98 -43.25 -57.54
C LYS A 140 9.52 -41.79 -57.51
N ASN A 141 10.81 -41.52 -57.72
CA ASN A 141 11.61 -42.03 -58.84
C ASN A 141 13.12 -41.78 -58.62
N GLU A 142 13.87 -42.57 -59.36
CA GLU A 142 15.32 -42.67 -59.57
C GLU A 142 15.98 -41.43 -60.21
N GLN A 143 17.32 -41.44 -60.27
CA GLN A 143 18.28 -40.57 -61.00
C GLN A 143 18.88 -39.41 -60.19
N SER A 144 20.17 -39.08 -60.24
CA SER A 144 21.42 -39.69 -60.77
C SER A 144 22.53 -38.66 -60.52
N LEU A 145 23.78 -39.15 -60.47
CA LEU A 145 25.09 -38.45 -60.40
C LEU A 145 25.66 -38.18 -59.00
#